data_AF-A0A2N9HTI6-F1
#
_entry.id   AF-A0A2N9HTI6-F1
#
_cell.length_a   1.000
_cell.length_b   1.000
_cell.length_c   1.000
_cell.angle_alpha   90.00
_cell.angle_beta   90.00
_cell.angle_gamma   90.00
#
_symmetry.space_group_name_H-M   'P 1'
#
loop_
_entity.id
_entity.type
_entity.pdbx_description
1 polymer ?
#
loop_
_entity_poly.entity_id
_entity_poly.type
_entity_poly.pdbx_seq_one_letter_code
_entity_poly.pdbx_strand_id
1 'polypeptide(L)'
;MALHRLLFQQLLLLGFIILAARAASQPSSSCINSCGYLSSIPYPFGTSAGCYLDESFLITCDNTFGTPRPLLRRSNKTVLSISLDGELRVSTSVARDCYNKSNVLINNNDTYSWLNLSKFVISYTKNKFTAVGCDTLLVITGHSQGQNYTSACTSLCDHVDSVVNGSCSSIGCCQTSIPQGVTDFTMVVTSLNNHSAVHNFNPCGFGFVVEEKAYNFSSLDLQNLQNRETVPVVLDWAVGNETCQDAQGNQTSYACKAAYSECYNSTNGPGYRCNCSSGFQGNPYLLDGCQGTNLHLFDYMIFKLLLAVVKWA
;
A
#
# COMPACT_ATOMS: atom_id res chain seq x y z
N MET A 1 49.05 -11.84 42.35
CA MET A 1 48.32 -12.84 41.53
C MET A 1 46.79 -12.77 41.69
N ALA A 2 46.23 -12.50 42.86
CA ALA A 2 44.77 -12.38 43.05
C ALA A 2 44.12 -11.17 42.35
N LEU A 3 44.79 -10.00 42.36
CA LEU A 3 44.26 -8.76 41.75
C LEU A 3 44.12 -8.86 40.22
N HIS A 4 45.04 -9.57 39.55
CA HIS A 4 45.00 -9.80 38.12
C HIS A 4 43.83 -10.72 37.70
N ARG A 5 43.43 -11.68 38.54
CA ARG A 5 42.28 -12.56 38.29
C ARG A 5 40.95 -11.82 38.46
N LEU A 6 40.87 -10.90 39.43
CA LEU A 6 39.68 -10.05 39.66
C LEU A 6 39.46 -9.06 38.52
N LEU A 7 40.52 -8.42 38.02
CA LEU A 7 40.45 -7.52 36.86
C LEU A 7 40.05 -8.27 35.58
N PHE A 8 40.55 -9.50 35.38
CA PHE A 8 40.18 -10.33 34.21
C PHE A 8 38.72 -10.81 34.28
N GLN A 9 38.22 -11.15 35.47
CA GLN A 9 36.79 -11.47 35.67
C GLN A 9 35.89 -10.25 35.46
N GLN A 10 36.29 -9.05 35.90
CA GLN A 10 35.54 -7.82 35.65
C GLN A 10 35.54 -7.42 34.17
N LEU A 11 36.65 -7.62 33.44
CA LEU A 11 36.72 -7.41 31.99
C LEU A 11 35.86 -8.42 31.20
N LEU A 12 35.77 -9.67 31.65
CA LEU A 12 34.86 -10.67 31.08
C LEU A 12 33.38 -10.32 31.34
N LEU A 13 33.04 -9.82 32.53
CA LEU A 13 31.69 -9.34 32.87
C LEU A 13 31.30 -8.06 32.11
N LEU A 14 32.25 -7.15 31.87
CA LEU A 14 32.05 -5.95 31.02
C LEU A 14 31.94 -6.31 29.52
N GLY A 15 32.62 -7.37 29.07
CA GLY A 15 32.51 -7.91 27.71
C GLY A 15 31.15 -8.52 27.38
N PHE A 16 30.43 -9.04 28.39
CA PHE A 16 29.06 -9.56 28.21
C PHE A 16 27.97 -8.48 28.18
N ILE A 17 28.27 -7.24 28.57
CA ILE A 17 27.25 -6.17 28.71
C ILE A 17 27.11 -5.30 27.44
N ILE A 18 27.99 -5.42 26.43
CA ILE A 18 27.98 -4.51 25.25
C ILE A 18 27.76 -5.22 23.90
N LEU A 19 26.98 -6.31 23.87
CA LEU A 19 26.46 -6.88 22.61
C LEU A 19 24.95 -7.15 22.68
N ALA A 20 24.19 -6.19 23.21
CA ALA A 20 22.79 -6.04 22.83
C ALA A 20 22.71 -5.15 21.58
N ALA A 21 23.40 -5.55 20.50
CA ALA A 21 23.02 -5.08 19.18
C ALA A 21 21.59 -5.60 18.96
N ARG A 22 20.62 -4.70 18.80
CA ARG A 22 19.27 -5.06 18.38
C ARG A 22 19.36 -5.64 16.97
N ALA A 23 19.75 -6.90 16.82
CA ALA A 23 19.36 -7.67 15.66
C ALA A 23 17.84 -7.51 15.55
N ALA A 24 17.33 -7.14 14.37
CA ALA A 24 15.89 -7.15 14.14
C ALA A 24 15.37 -8.53 14.54
N SER A 25 14.71 -8.58 15.70
CA SER A 25 14.24 -9.83 16.29
C SER A 25 13.23 -10.41 15.33
N GLN A 26 13.47 -11.65 14.90
CA GLN A 26 12.50 -12.38 14.11
C GLN A 26 11.16 -12.43 14.86
N PRO A 27 10.03 -12.30 14.14
CA PRO A 27 8.74 -12.43 14.78
C PRO A 27 8.64 -13.80 15.44
N SER A 28 8.09 -13.82 16.66
CA SER A 28 7.84 -15.07 17.40
C SER A 28 6.85 -15.95 16.62
N SER A 29 6.97 -17.27 16.75
CA SER A 29 5.96 -18.21 16.24
C SER A 29 4.58 -18.01 16.87
N SER A 30 4.50 -17.29 17.99
CA SER A 30 3.25 -16.90 18.66
C SER A 30 2.56 -15.68 18.04
N CYS A 31 3.10 -15.09 16.97
CA CYS A 31 2.51 -13.93 16.32
C CYS A 31 1.17 -14.28 15.67
N ILE A 32 0.13 -13.51 16.05
CA ILE A 32 -1.19 -13.61 15.42
C ILE A 32 -1.13 -12.94 14.05
N ASN A 33 -1.39 -13.71 13.01
CA ASN A 33 -1.26 -13.32 11.61
C ASN A 33 -2.63 -13.21 10.91
N SER A 34 -3.71 -13.00 11.65
CA SER A 34 -5.06 -12.89 11.10
C SER A 34 -5.86 -11.80 11.81
N CYS A 35 -6.78 -11.18 11.07
CA CYS A 35 -7.64 -10.11 11.57
C CYS A 35 -8.96 -10.06 10.80
N GLY A 36 -10.03 -10.59 11.39
CA GLY A 36 -11.34 -10.65 10.73
C GLY A 36 -11.28 -11.48 9.44
N TYR A 37 -11.68 -10.86 8.32
CA TYR A 37 -11.61 -11.50 7.00
C TYR A 37 -10.18 -11.64 6.44
N LEU A 38 -9.21 -10.91 7.00
CA LEU A 38 -7.82 -10.97 6.57
C LEU A 38 -7.13 -12.15 7.27
N SER A 39 -7.15 -13.32 6.62
CA SER A 39 -6.66 -14.58 7.19
C SER A 39 -5.14 -14.76 7.17
N SER A 40 -4.42 -13.95 6.38
CA SER A 40 -2.96 -13.99 6.27
C SER A 40 -2.39 -12.57 6.26
N ILE A 41 -1.74 -12.21 7.36
CA ILE A 41 -0.98 -10.97 7.55
C ILE A 41 0.49 -11.39 7.60
N PRO A 42 1.23 -11.30 6.48
CA PRO A 42 2.61 -11.71 6.43
C PRO A 42 3.53 -10.64 7.04
N TYR A 43 4.56 -11.05 7.76
CA TYR A 43 5.68 -10.17 8.09
C TYR A 43 6.25 -9.56 6.79
N PRO A 44 6.56 -8.26 6.69
CA PRO A 44 6.80 -7.29 7.77
C PRO A 44 5.57 -6.71 8.45
N PHE A 45 4.36 -7.02 7.99
CA PHE A 45 3.12 -6.62 8.65
C PHE A 45 2.79 -7.50 9.85
N GLY A 46 2.12 -6.93 10.84
CA GLY A 46 1.75 -7.65 12.06
C GLY A 46 0.77 -6.90 12.93
N THR A 47 0.14 -7.62 13.86
CA THR A 47 -0.96 -7.11 14.69
C THR A 47 -0.57 -6.70 16.10
N SER A 48 0.64 -7.05 16.53
CA SER A 48 1.13 -6.83 17.90
C SER A 48 2.62 -6.52 17.92
N ALA A 49 3.07 -5.90 19.01
CA ALA A 49 4.47 -5.53 19.19
C ALA A 49 5.39 -6.76 19.07
N GLY A 50 6.46 -6.63 18.29
CA GLY A 50 7.37 -7.73 17.96
C GLY A 50 6.93 -8.62 16.79
N CYS A 51 5.73 -8.40 16.23
CA CYS A 51 5.21 -9.13 15.08
C CYS A 51 5.16 -8.33 13.78
N TYR A 52 5.43 -7.03 13.84
CA TYR A 52 5.63 -6.16 12.67
C TYR A 52 7.06 -5.63 12.67
N LEU A 53 7.58 -5.24 11.50
CA LEU A 53 8.94 -4.72 11.35
C LEU A 53 9.12 -3.38 12.09
N ASP A 54 8.20 -2.45 11.87
CA ASP A 54 8.12 -1.17 12.55
C ASP A 54 6.67 -0.63 12.54
N GLU A 55 6.41 0.48 13.24
CA GLU A 55 5.07 1.08 13.40
C GLU A 55 4.39 1.46 12.07
N SER A 56 5.10 1.53 10.95
CA SER A 56 4.48 1.71 9.63
C SER A 56 3.76 0.46 9.14
N PHE A 57 4.19 -0.73 9.57
CA PHE A 57 3.65 -2.03 9.18
C PHE A 57 2.64 -2.62 10.19
N LEU A 58 2.28 -1.87 11.23
CA LEU A 58 1.23 -2.27 12.17
C LEU A 58 -0.13 -2.39 11.45
N ILE A 59 -0.81 -3.51 11.66
CA ILE A 59 -2.23 -3.71 11.35
C ILE A 59 -3.02 -3.74 12.65
N THR A 60 -3.85 -2.73 12.90
CA THR A 60 -4.70 -2.69 14.08
C THR A 60 -5.97 -3.50 13.83
N CYS A 61 -6.26 -4.46 14.71
CA CYS A 61 -7.54 -5.17 14.70
C CYS A 61 -8.56 -4.44 15.56
N ASP A 62 -9.45 -3.70 14.90
CA ASP A 62 -10.56 -3.01 15.55
C ASP A 62 -11.72 -3.98 15.81
N ASN A 63 -12.01 -4.24 17.08
CA ASN A 63 -13.04 -5.18 17.53
C ASN A 63 -14.35 -4.50 17.93
N THR A 64 -14.51 -3.19 17.69
CA THR A 64 -15.66 -2.41 18.16
C THR A 64 -17.02 -2.89 17.63
N PHE A 65 -17.07 -3.44 16.40
CA PHE A 65 -18.31 -3.83 15.72
C PHE A 65 -18.50 -5.36 15.59
N GLY A 66 -18.00 -6.13 16.55
CA GLY A 66 -18.18 -7.59 16.63
C GLY A 66 -17.22 -8.36 15.73
N THR A 67 -17.27 -8.15 14.40
CA THR A 67 -16.27 -8.72 13.49
C THR A 67 -15.03 -7.82 13.46
N PRO A 68 -13.83 -8.34 13.79
CA PRO A 68 -12.61 -7.54 13.76
C PRO A 68 -12.36 -6.92 12.38
N ARG A 69 -12.05 -5.62 12.34
CA ARG A 69 -11.69 -4.92 11.11
C ARG A 69 -10.18 -4.65 11.08
N PRO A 70 -9.44 -5.09 10.05
CA PRO A 70 -8.03 -4.76 9.91
C PRO A 70 -7.88 -3.31 9.44
N LEU A 71 -7.27 -2.48 10.26
CA LEU A 71 -6.98 -1.08 9.97
C LEU A 71 -5.47 -0.88 9.79
N LEU A 72 -5.09 -0.07 8.81
CA LEU A 72 -3.70 0.26 8.56
C LEU A 72 -3.18 1.20 9.66
N ARG A 73 -2.15 0.78 10.38
CA ARG A 73 -1.54 1.52 11.50
C ARG A 73 -2.61 1.93 12.53
N ARG A 74 -2.65 3.21 12.90
CA ARG A 74 -3.67 3.84 13.75
C ARG A 74 -4.60 4.75 12.93
N SER A 75 -4.86 4.39 11.68
CA SER A 75 -5.75 5.13 10.78
C SER A 75 -7.16 4.51 10.75
N ASN A 76 -8.08 5.14 10.02
CA ASN A 76 -9.39 4.61 9.71
C ASN A 76 -9.43 3.85 8.36
N LYS A 77 -8.27 3.54 7.77
CA LYS A 77 -8.19 2.90 6.45
C LYS A 77 -8.20 1.39 6.62
N THR A 78 -9.28 0.77 6.18
CA THR A 78 -9.46 -0.69 6.22
C THR A 78 -8.54 -1.37 5.21
N VAL A 79 -7.82 -2.41 5.64
CA VAL A 79 -6.92 -3.21 4.79
C VAL A 79 -7.69 -4.35 4.14
N LEU A 80 -7.64 -4.45 2.82
CA LEU A 80 -8.37 -5.45 2.05
C LEU A 80 -7.50 -6.68 1.77
N SER A 81 -6.22 -6.48 1.47
CA SER A 81 -5.26 -7.55 1.24
C SER A 81 -3.81 -7.06 1.36
N ILE A 82 -2.89 -7.96 1.66
CA ILE A 82 -1.45 -7.70 1.73
C ILE A 82 -0.74 -8.72 0.83
N SER A 83 0.15 -8.26 -0.06
CA SER A 83 1.02 -9.11 -0.86
C SER A 83 2.49 -8.85 -0.55
N LEU A 84 3.28 -9.93 -0.51
CA LEU A 84 4.74 -9.89 -0.40
C LEU A 84 5.43 -9.38 -1.68
N ASP A 85 4.72 -9.34 -2.81
CA ASP A 85 5.18 -8.68 -4.05
C ASP A 85 5.16 -7.14 -3.94
N GLY A 86 4.78 -6.66 -2.75
CA GLY A 86 4.86 -5.26 -2.35
C GLY A 86 3.64 -4.42 -2.68
N GLU A 87 2.49 -5.06 -2.82
CA GLU A 87 1.18 -4.41 -2.93
C GLU A 87 0.41 -4.50 -1.60
N LEU A 88 -0.20 -3.39 -1.19
CA LEU A 88 -1.12 -3.30 -0.05
C LEU A 88 -2.43 -2.69 -0.55
N ARG A 89 -3.55 -3.41 -0.43
CA ARG A 89 -4.87 -2.89 -0.81
C ARG A 89 -5.58 -2.32 0.40
N VAL A 90 -6.07 -1.09 0.29
CA VAL A 90 -6.88 -0.42 1.32
C VAL A 90 -8.20 0.08 0.74
N SER A 91 -9.18 0.27 1.60
CA SER A 91 -10.45 0.90 1.25
C SER A 91 -10.37 2.42 1.40
N THR A 92 -10.87 3.16 0.42
CA THR A 92 -10.96 4.63 0.44
C THR A 92 -12.37 5.12 0.12
N SER A 93 -12.75 6.26 0.68
CA SER A 93 -14.09 6.83 0.55
C SER A 93 -14.31 7.49 -0.80
N VAL A 94 -15.53 7.37 -1.31
CA VAL A 94 -16.03 8.10 -2.48
C VAL A 94 -16.48 9.51 -2.06
N ALA A 95 -15.99 10.53 -2.77
CA ALA A 95 -16.51 11.89 -2.67
C ALA A 95 -17.76 12.05 -3.55
N ARG A 96 -18.72 12.87 -3.12
CA ARG A 96 -20.03 13.08 -3.76
C ARG A 96 -20.42 14.55 -3.76
N ASP A 97 -20.84 15.05 -4.90
CA ASP A 97 -21.44 16.36 -5.08
C ASP A 97 -22.87 16.19 -5.55
N CYS A 98 -23.84 16.30 -4.64
CA CYS A 98 -25.24 15.92 -4.88
C CYS A 98 -26.21 17.09 -4.64
N TYR A 99 -27.18 17.26 -5.53
CA TYR A 99 -28.14 18.36 -5.46
C TYR A 99 -29.59 17.86 -5.34
N ASN A 100 -30.37 18.56 -4.53
CA ASN A 100 -31.82 18.32 -4.47
C ASN A 100 -32.55 18.94 -5.67
N LYS A 101 -33.87 18.70 -5.77
CA LYS A 101 -34.71 19.22 -6.87
C LYS A 101 -34.78 20.75 -6.96
N SER A 102 -34.38 21.46 -5.91
CA SER A 102 -34.29 22.92 -5.89
C SER A 102 -32.88 23.42 -6.24
N ASN A 103 -32.03 22.55 -6.80
CA ASN A 103 -30.62 22.80 -7.12
C ASN A 103 -29.78 23.28 -5.92
N VAL A 104 -30.15 22.83 -4.71
CA VAL A 104 -29.40 23.10 -3.49
C VAL A 104 -28.53 21.88 -3.16
N LEU A 105 -27.25 22.14 -2.90
CA LEU A 105 -26.28 21.14 -2.45
C LEU A 105 -26.78 20.45 -1.18
N ILE A 106 -26.79 19.11 -1.18
CA ILE A 106 -27.32 18.31 -0.07
C ILE A 106 -26.35 18.31 1.12
N ASN A 107 -25.07 18.04 0.88
CA ASN A 107 -24.05 17.99 1.93
C ASN A 107 -22.69 18.38 1.36
N ASN A 108 -22.15 19.51 1.81
CA ASN A 108 -20.83 19.98 1.38
C ASN A 108 -19.69 19.09 1.91
N ASN A 109 -19.88 18.41 3.06
CA ASN A 109 -18.80 17.61 3.66
C ASN A 109 -18.50 16.34 2.87
N ASP A 110 -19.41 15.91 1.98
CA ASP A 110 -19.22 14.72 1.16
C ASP A 110 -18.45 15.02 -0.14
N THR A 111 -18.27 16.31 -0.50
CA THR A 111 -17.68 16.74 -1.77
C THR A 111 -16.18 16.47 -1.88
N TYR A 112 -15.51 16.06 -0.80
CA TYR A 112 -14.08 15.81 -0.78
C TYR A 112 -13.72 14.46 -0.17
N SER A 113 -12.61 13.89 -0.64
CA SER A 113 -12.00 12.69 -0.08
C SER A 113 -10.49 12.85 -0.06
N TRP A 114 -9.83 12.24 0.91
CA TRP A 114 -8.40 12.40 1.07
C TRP A 114 -7.75 11.11 1.60
N LEU A 115 -6.47 10.99 1.27
CA LEU A 115 -5.61 9.94 1.75
C LEU A 115 -4.23 10.54 1.98
N ASN A 116 -3.71 10.41 3.20
CA ASN A 116 -2.34 10.74 3.54
C ASN A 116 -1.71 9.52 4.18
N LEU A 117 -0.77 8.90 3.49
CA LEU A 117 -0.03 7.76 3.99
C LEU A 117 1.45 8.06 3.88
N SER A 118 1.99 8.69 4.93
CA SER A 118 3.38 9.17 4.97
C SER A 118 4.44 8.13 4.57
N LYS A 119 4.12 6.83 4.67
CA LYS A 119 5.03 5.73 4.30
C LYS A 119 4.61 4.88 3.11
N PHE A 120 3.38 4.96 2.65
CA PHE A 120 2.87 4.11 1.59
C PHE A 120 2.58 4.96 0.36
N VAL A 121 3.18 4.60 -0.77
CA VAL A 121 3.04 5.35 -2.01
C VAL A 121 1.86 4.79 -2.79
N ILE A 122 1.07 5.65 -3.41
CA ILE A 122 -0.07 5.20 -4.22
C ILE A 122 0.45 4.59 -5.51
N SER A 123 0.00 3.38 -5.83
CA SER A 123 0.48 2.67 -7.02
C SER A 123 0.00 3.38 -8.29
N TYR A 124 0.93 4.01 -9.01
CA TYR A 124 0.61 4.85 -10.17
C TYR A 124 0.20 4.04 -11.41
N THR A 125 0.55 2.75 -11.44
CA THR A 125 0.25 1.84 -12.55
C THR A 125 -1.02 1.03 -12.33
N LYS A 126 -1.49 0.91 -11.08
CA LYS A 126 -2.63 0.08 -10.72
C LYS A 126 -3.90 0.86 -10.44
N ASN A 127 -3.79 2.15 -10.16
CA ASN A 127 -4.94 2.98 -9.80
C ASN A 127 -5.17 4.11 -10.80
N LYS A 128 -6.41 4.61 -10.82
CA LYS A 128 -6.82 5.81 -11.57
C LYS A 128 -7.57 6.78 -10.67
N PHE A 129 -7.37 8.07 -10.86
CA PHE A 129 -8.33 9.08 -10.39
C PHE A 129 -9.55 9.02 -11.31
N THR A 130 -10.73 8.86 -10.72
CA THR A 130 -11.98 8.60 -11.45
C THR A 130 -13.05 9.59 -11.03
N ALA A 131 -13.64 10.26 -12.02
CA ALA A 131 -14.84 11.08 -11.88
C ALA A 131 -16.01 10.39 -12.59
N VAL A 132 -17.18 10.36 -11.96
CA VAL A 132 -18.40 9.76 -12.53
C VAL A 132 -19.55 10.73 -12.42
N GLY A 133 -20.26 10.95 -13.51
CA GLY A 133 -21.36 11.91 -13.62
C GLY A 133 -21.31 12.70 -14.92
N CYS A 134 -22.40 13.38 -15.23
CA CYS A 134 -22.45 14.46 -16.22
C CYS A 134 -22.28 15.78 -15.48
N ASP A 135 -21.82 16.84 -16.15
CA ASP A 135 -21.60 18.15 -15.50
C ASP A 135 -20.71 18.04 -14.25
N THR A 136 -19.70 17.16 -14.29
CA THR A 136 -18.88 16.76 -13.13
C THR A 136 -17.42 17.09 -13.37
N LEU A 137 -16.79 17.75 -12.39
CA LEU A 137 -15.37 18.07 -12.33
C LEU A 137 -14.76 17.49 -11.05
N LEU A 138 -13.72 16.68 -11.21
CA LEU A 138 -12.86 16.23 -10.13
C LEU A 138 -11.55 17.01 -10.18
N VAL A 139 -11.20 17.68 -9.09
CA VAL A 139 -9.91 18.33 -8.90
C VAL A 139 -9.13 17.56 -7.84
N ILE A 140 -7.87 17.24 -8.13
CA ILE A 140 -6.98 16.51 -7.24
C ILE A 140 -5.75 17.36 -6.98
N THR A 141 -5.37 17.48 -5.70
CA THR A 141 -4.10 18.06 -5.27
C THR A 141 -3.38 17.10 -4.34
N GLY A 142 -2.06 17.18 -4.27
CA GLY A 142 -1.27 16.38 -3.35
C GLY A 142 0.22 16.58 -3.54
N HIS A 143 1.00 15.71 -2.93
CA HIS A 143 2.46 15.73 -3.07
C HIS A 143 2.96 14.52 -3.85
N SER A 144 3.95 14.78 -4.70
CA SER A 144 4.67 13.78 -5.48
C SER A 144 6.14 14.18 -5.56
N GLN A 145 7.04 13.28 -5.18
CA GLN A 145 8.50 13.50 -5.27
C GLN A 145 8.96 14.82 -4.61
N GLY A 146 8.33 15.21 -3.50
CA GLY A 146 8.65 16.44 -2.76
C GLY A 146 8.13 17.73 -3.41
N GLN A 147 7.28 17.64 -4.44
CA GLN A 147 6.64 18.78 -5.11
C GLN A 147 5.11 18.65 -5.04
N ASN A 148 4.42 19.78 -5.13
CA ASN A 148 2.97 19.79 -5.28
C ASN A 148 2.58 19.39 -6.70
N TYR A 149 1.54 18.59 -6.84
CA TYR A 149 0.91 18.34 -8.14
C TYR A 149 -0.58 18.66 -8.08
N THR A 150 -1.11 19.00 -9.25
CA THR A 150 -2.55 19.15 -9.47
C THR A 150 -2.92 18.31 -10.68
N SER A 151 -4.03 17.58 -10.58
CA SER A 151 -4.64 16.87 -11.69
C SER A 151 -6.13 17.15 -11.70
N ALA A 152 -6.79 16.92 -12.83
CA ALA A 152 -8.22 17.09 -12.94
C ALA A 152 -8.82 16.05 -13.89
N CYS A 153 -10.09 15.74 -13.69
CA CYS A 153 -10.87 14.91 -14.57
C CYS A 153 -12.27 15.52 -14.74
N THR A 154 -12.67 15.78 -15.97
CA THR A 154 -13.97 16.36 -16.28
C THR A 154 -14.78 15.38 -17.10
N SER A 155 -16.05 15.23 -16.75
CA SER A 155 -17.01 14.40 -17.47
C SER A 155 -18.27 15.19 -17.80
N LEU A 156 -18.62 15.24 -19.09
CA LEU A 156 -19.72 16.04 -19.64
C LEU A 156 -20.63 15.20 -20.52
N CYS A 157 -21.94 15.36 -20.35
CA CYS A 157 -22.97 14.73 -21.15
C CYS A 157 -24.30 15.46 -20.96
N ASP A 158 -25.14 15.47 -21.99
CA ASP A 158 -26.47 16.09 -21.95
C ASP A 158 -27.60 15.05 -21.78
N HIS A 159 -27.34 13.81 -22.20
CA HIS A 159 -28.33 12.72 -22.20
C HIS A 159 -27.69 11.41 -21.75
N VAL A 160 -28.48 10.55 -21.09
CA VAL A 160 -28.02 9.22 -20.67
C VAL A 160 -27.66 8.32 -21.87
N ASP A 161 -28.28 8.55 -23.04
CA ASP A 161 -28.06 7.72 -24.23
C ASP A 161 -26.70 7.95 -24.90
N SER A 162 -26.01 9.06 -24.60
CA SER A 162 -24.64 9.30 -25.10
C SER A 162 -23.58 8.57 -24.28
N VAL A 163 -23.97 8.03 -23.12
CA VAL A 163 -23.09 7.37 -22.17
C VAL A 163 -22.92 5.90 -22.55
N VAL A 164 -21.67 5.45 -22.61
CA VAL A 164 -21.35 4.06 -23.00
C VAL A 164 -20.84 3.29 -21.78
N ASN A 165 -21.55 2.22 -21.42
CA ASN A 165 -21.13 1.32 -20.34
C ASN A 165 -19.73 0.77 -20.60
N GLY A 166 -18.90 0.77 -19.55
CA GLY A 166 -17.51 0.38 -19.58
C GLY A 166 -16.54 1.36 -20.26
N SER A 167 -17.03 2.47 -20.80
CA SER A 167 -16.18 3.57 -21.27
C SER A 167 -15.96 4.59 -20.15
N CYS A 168 -14.72 5.08 -20.00
CA CYS A 168 -14.41 6.14 -19.03
C CYS A 168 -13.42 7.15 -19.62
N SER A 169 -13.87 7.81 -20.69
CA SER A 169 -13.07 8.78 -21.46
C SER A 169 -13.86 10.07 -21.73
N SER A 170 -14.37 10.68 -20.66
CA SER A 170 -14.99 12.02 -20.58
C SER A 170 -16.51 12.12 -20.75
N ILE A 171 -17.22 11.07 -21.17
CA ILE A 171 -18.70 11.09 -21.29
C ILE A 171 -19.30 10.17 -20.23
N GLY A 172 -19.91 10.76 -19.20
CA GLY A 172 -20.47 10.05 -18.03
C GLY A 172 -19.42 9.53 -17.04
N CYS A 173 -18.18 9.31 -17.49
CA CYS A 173 -17.05 8.91 -16.67
C CYS A 173 -15.73 9.45 -17.23
N CYS A 174 -14.83 9.89 -16.36
CA CYS A 174 -13.49 10.34 -16.70
C CYS A 174 -12.47 9.64 -15.80
N GLN A 175 -11.40 9.10 -16.39
CA GLN A 175 -10.23 8.59 -15.68
C GLN A 175 -8.96 9.34 -16.08
N THR A 176 -8.15 9.70 -15.08
CA THR A 176 -6.83 10.31 -15.29
C THR A 176 -5.75 9.53 -14.53
N SER A 177 -4.54 9.52 -15.09
CA SER A 177 -3.39 8.81 -14.52
C SER A 177 -2.92 9.45 -13.22
N ILE A 178 -2.38 8.63 -12.33
CA ILE A 178 -1.71 9.09 -11.11
C ILE A 178 -0.23 9.34 -11.43
N PRO A 179 0.36 10.47 -11.02
CA PRO A 179 1.80 10.68 -11.12
C PRO A 179 2.61 9.63 -10.33
N GLN A 180 3.81 9.32 -10.78
CA GLN A 180 4.72 8.43 -10.03
C GLN A 180 5.22 9.13 -8.75
N GLY A 181 5.25 8.42 -7.63
CA GLY A 181 5.77 8.93 -6.35
C GLY A 181 4.75 9.69 -5.50
N VAL A 182 3.45 9.53 -5.76
CA VAL A 182 2.38 10.20 -4.99
C VAL A 182 2.24 9.59 -3.60
N THR A 183 2.40 10.42 -2.57
CA THR A 183 2.30 10.04 -1.15
C THR A 183 0.94 10.34 -0.53
N ASP A 184 0.22 11.29 -1.11
CA ASP A 184 -1.05 11.76 -0.62
C ASP A 184 -1.87 12.41 -1.74
N PHE A 185 -3.18 12.49 -1.49
CA PHE A 185 -4.07 13.32 -2.27
C PHE A 185 -5.16 13.91 -1.38
N THR A 186 -5.67 15.05 -1.83
CA THR A 186 -7.00 15.55 -1.52
C THR A 186 -7.72 15.72 -2.86
N MET A 187 -8.92 15.15 -2.97
CA MET A 187 -9.77 15.30 -4.14
C MET A 187 -11.04 16.05 -3.75
N VAL A 188 -11.51 16.91 -4.65
CA VAL A 188 -12.77 17.61 -4.55
C VAL A 188 -13.56 17.32 -5.82
N VAL A 189 -14.77 16.81 -5.68
CA VAL A 189 -15.74 16.72 -6.77
C VAL A 189 -16.69 17.90 -6.69
N THR A 190 -16.97 18.50 -7.83
CA THR A 190 -17.87 19.64 -7.97
C THR A 190 -18.58 19.58 -9.33
N SER A 191 -19.60 20.41 -9.48
CA SER A 191 -20.41 20.52 -10.69
C SER A 191 -20.27 21.89 -11.34
N LEU A 192 -20.30 21.97 -12.68
CA LEU A 192 -20.19 23.26 -13.38
C LEU A 192 -21.51 24.03 -13.36
N ASN A 193 -22.65 23.33 -13.39
CA ASN A 193 -24.00 23.91 -13.41
C ASN A 193 -24.94 23.27 -12.39
N ASN A 194 -24.40 22.79 -11.26
CA ASN A 194 -25.15 22.14 -10.17
C ASN A 194 -26.04 20.99 -10.66
N HIS A 195 -25.60 20.26 -11.69
CA HIS A 195 -26.34 19.19 -12.37
C HIS A 195 -27.73 19.61 -12.91
N SER A 196 -28.01 20.92 -13.03
CA SER A 196 -29.36 21.43 -13.30
C SER A 196 -29.95 20.93 -14.63
N ALA A 197 -29.12 20.77 -15.66
CA ALA A 197 -29.54 20.28 -16.99
C ALA A 197 -29.71 18.75 -17.07
N VAL A 198 -29.14 18.00 -16.11
CA VAL A 198 -29.05 16.52 -16.12
C VAL A 198 -29.69 15.86 -14.89
N HIS A 199 -30.31 16.66 -14.00
CA HIS A 199 -30.79 16.24 -12.68
C HIS A 199 -31.74 15.03 -12.73
N ASN A 200 -32.52 14.90 -13.80
CA ASN A 200 -33.49 13.82 -13.99
C ASN A 200 -32.86 12.42 -14.05
N PHE A 201 -31.60 12.29 -14.46
CA PHE A 201 -30.88 11.01 -14.49
C PHE A 201 -29.52 11.03 -13.76
N ASN A 202 -28.98 12.21 -13.49
CA ASN A 202 -27.70 12.42 -12.82
C ASN A 202 -27.79 13.58 -11.80
N PRO A 203 -28.33 13.32 -10.58
CA PRO A 203 -28.43 14.34 -9.53
C PRO A 203 -27.12 14.55 -8.75
N CYS A 204 -26.09 13.76 -9.04
CA CYS A 204 -24.84 13.72 -8.31
C CYS A 204 -23.62 13.53 -9.21
N GLY A 205 -22.50 14.15 -8.86
CA GLY A 205 -21.16 13.82 -9.32
C GLY A 205 -20.40 13.02 -8.26
N PHE A 206 -19.50 12.13 -8.69
CA PHE A 206 -18.68 11.30 -7.81
C PHE A 206 -17.20 11.40 -8.14
N GLY A 207 -16.35 11.37 -7.12
CA GLY A 207 -14.89 11.38 -7.25
C GLY A 207 -14.24 10.33 -6.36
N PHE A 208 -13.32 9.52 -6.90
CA PHE A 208 -12.60 8.51 -6.13
C PHE A 208 -11.29 8.06 -6.81
N VAL A 209 -10.41 7.43 -6.04
CA VAL A 209 -9.25 6.67 -6.55
C VAL A 209 -9.59 5.20 -6.49
N VAL A 210 -9.38 4.45 -7.56
CA VAL A 210 -9.70 3.02 -7.59
C VAL A 210 -8.66 2.22 -8.35
N GLU A 211 -8.45 0.98 -7.91
CA GLU A 211 -7.75 -0.05 -8.68
C GLU A 211 -8.44 -0.24 -10.04
N GLU A 212 -7.68 -0.12 -11.14
CA GLU A 212 -8.20 -0.05 -12.51
C GLU A 212 -9.10 -1.23 -12.87
N LYS A 213 -8.80 -2.42 -12.35
CA LYS A 213 -9.58 -3.64 -12.60
C LYS A 213 -10.76 -3.85 -11.65
N ALA A 214 -10.89 -3.03 -10.61
CA ALA A 214 -11.92 -3.17 -9.59
C ALA A 214 -13.16 -2.32 -9.88
N TYR A 215 -13.11 -1.44 -10.87
CA TYR A 215 -14.22 -0.58 -11.25
C TYR A 215 -14.48 -0.64 -12.75
N ASN A 216 -15.74 -0.86 -13.10
CA ASN A 216 -16.23 -0.76 -14.46
C ASN A 216 -17.45 0.17 -14.47
N PHE A 217 -17.41 1.18 -15.31
CA PHE A 217 -18.44 2.20 -15.35
C PHE A 217 -19.77 1.66 -15.91
N SER A 218 -20.88 2.09 -15.30
CA SER A 218 -22.24 1.82 -15.77
C SER A 218 -23.06 3.09 -15.75
N SER A 219 -23.98 3.27 -16.69
CA SER A 219 -24.94 4.38 -16.68
C SER A 219 -25.79 4.42 -15.41
N LEU A 220 -25.97 3.28 -14.72
CA LEU A 220 -26.63 3.22 -13.40
C LEU A 220 -25.84 3.96 -12.32
N ASP A 221 -24.53 4.12 -12.49
CA ASP A 221 -23.70 4.87 -11.56
C ASP A 221 -24.10 6.35 -11.49
N LEU A 222 -24.70 6.90 -12.55
CA LEU A 222 -25.06 8.32 -12.63
C LEU A 222 -26.07 8.74 -11.57
N GLN A 223 -26.93 7.83 -11.08
CA GLN A 223 -27.92 8.19 -10.07
C GLN A 223 -27.35 8.29 -8.66
N ASN A 224 -26.56 7.30 -8.25
CA ASN A 224 -26.13 7.13 -6.86
C ASN A 224 -24.82 6.33 -6.71
N LEU A 225 -24.05 6.16 -7.79
CA LEU A 225 -22.89 5.26 -7.87
C LEU A 225 -23.23 3.83 -7.41
N GLN A 226 -24.47 3.38 -7.65
CA GLN A 226 -24.99 2.10 -7.15
C GLN A 226 -24.80 1.92 -5.63
N ASN A 227 -24.93 3.02 -4.87
CA ASN A 227 -24.72 3.10 -3.42
C ASN A 227 -23.30 2.69 -2.95
N ARG A 228 -22.30 2.69 -3.85
CA ARG A 228 -20.92 2.35 -3.50
C ARG A 228 -20.29 3.46 -2.65
N GLU A 229 -20.06 3.20 -1.36
CA GLU A 229 -19.47 4.17 -0.43
C GLU A 229 -17.94 4.19 -0.44
N THR A 230 -17.32 3.05 -0.76
CA THR A 230 -15.87 2.89 -0.75
C THR A 230 -15.38 2.08 -1.94
N VAL A 231 -14.10 2.27 -2.29
CA VAL A 231 -13.42 1.61 -3.39
C VAL A 231 -12.02 1.11 -2.97
N PRO A 232 -11.53 0.01 -3.55
CA PRO A 232 -10.19 -0.49 -3.28
C PRO A 232 -9.13 0.37 -3.97
N VAL A 233 -8.05 0.65 -3.25
CA VAL A 233 -6.86 1.35 -3.74
C VAL A 233 -5.63 0.50 -3.46
N VAL A 234 -4.76 0.37 -4.46
CA VAL A 234 -3.46 -0.32 -4.33
C VAL A 234 -2.38 0.67 -3.89
N LEU A 235 -1.65 0.31 -2.87
CA LEU A 235 -0.47 1.03 -2.40
C LEU A 235 0.76 0.18 -2.65
N ASP A 236 1.85 0.82 -3.06
CA ASP A 236 3.16 0.21 -3.10
C ASP A 236 3.82 0.42 -1.73
N TRP A 237 4.35 -0.66 -1.15
CA TRP A 237 5.07 -0.60 0.12
C TRP A 237 6.53 -1.00 -0.06
N ALA A 238 7.41 -0.41 0.75
CA ALA A 238 8.83 -0.71 0.78
C ALA A 238 9.38 -0.55 2.20
N VAL A 239 10.49 -1.22 2.49
CA VAL A 239 11.18 -1.13 3.77
C VAL A 239 12.21 -0.02 3.73
N GLY A 240 12.29 0.75 4.83
CA GLY A 240 13.28 1.80 5.00
C GLY A 240 13.15 2.92 3.97
N ASN A 241 14.14 3.83 3.94
CA ASN A 241 14.25 4.89 2.94
C ASN A 241 15.53 4.77 2.09
N GLU A 242 16.41 3.85 2.47
CA GLU A 242 17.71 3.61 1.84
C GLU A 242 17.59 2.72 0.61
N THR A 243 18.64 2.70 -0.22
CA THR A 243 18.72 1.76 -1.33
C THR A 243 19.05 0.36 -0.81
N CYS A 244 18.71 -0.66 -1.60
CA CYS A 244 19.08 -2.05 -1.33
C CYS A 244 20.60 -2.21 -1.13
N GLN A 245 21.42 -1.50 -1.92
CA GLN A 245 22.88 -1.53 -1.79
C GLN A 245 23.35 -0.96 -0.47
N ASP A 246 22.81 0.18 -0.04
CA ASP A 246 23.16 0.81 1.23
C ASP A 246 22.69 -0.06 2.41
N ALA A 247 21.49 -0.63 2.31
CA ALA A 247 20.90 -1.50 3.33
C ALA A 247 21.74 -2.75 3.60
N GLN A 248 22.36 -3.32 2.55
CA GLN A 248 23.28 -4.46 2.68
C GLN A 248 24.54 -4.11 3.50
N GLY A 249 24.92 -2.84 3.58
CA GLY A 249 26.03 -2.36 4.39
C GLY A 249 25.78 -2.46 5.90
N ASN A 250 24.52 -2.50 6.34
CA ASN A 250 24.14 -2.61 7.75
C ASN A 250 23.32 -3.88 8.01
N GLN A 251 24.01 -4.98 8.30
CA GLN A 251 23.41 -6.29 8.54
C GLN A 251 22.43 -6.33 9.73
N THR A 252 22.56 -5.39 10.67
CA THR A 252 21.68 -5.30 11.83
C THR A 252 20.28 -4.84 11.41
N SER A 253 20.19 -3.78 10.60
CA SER A 253 18.93 -3.20 10.10
C SER A 253 18.43 -3.80 8.78
N TYR A 254 19.28 -4.52 8.05
CA TYR A 254 18.91 -5.14 6.77
C TYR A 254 17.71 -6.09 6.91
N ALA A 255 16.67 -5.89 6.11
CA ALA A 255 15.38 -6.54 6.30
C ALA A 255 15.25 -7.91 5.62
N CYS A 256 16.07 -8.21 4.61
CA CYS A 256 16.03 -9.52 3.95
C CYS A 256 16.84 -10.50 4.80
N LYS A 257 16.12 -11.31 5.59
CA LYS A 257 16.74 -12.21 6.57
C LYS A 257 16.83 -13.64 6.06
N ALA A 258 15.99 -14.03 5.10
CA ALA A 258 15.98 -15.39 4.61
C ALA A 258 17.29 -15.76 3.92
N ALA A 259 17.78 -16.97 4.18
CA ALA A 259 18.70 -17.61 3.23
C ALA A 259 18.02 -17.69 1.86
N TYR A 260 18.78 -17.48 0.78
CA TYR A 260 18.25 -17.47 -0.60
C TYR A 260 17.19 -16.37 -0.84
N SER A 261 17.44 -15.19 -0.29
CA SER A 261 16.72 -13.97 -0.65
C SER A 261 17.64 -12.92 -1.25
N GLU A 262 17.06 -12.03 -2.04
CA GLU A 262 17.72 -10.88 -2.63
C GLU A 262 16.93 -9.61 -2.35
N CYS A 263 17.61 -8.47 -2.19
CA CYS A 263 16.94 -7.19 -2.16
C CYS A 263 16.91 -6.52 -3.54
N TYR A 264 15.95 -5.63 -3.71
CA TYR A 264 15.84 -4.76 -4.87
C TYR A 264 15.18 -3.44 -4.48
N ASN A 265 15.53 -2.36 -5.18
CA ASN A 265 15.01 -1.02 -4.89
C ASN A 265 13.50 -0.94 -5.20
N SER A 266 12.78 -0.15 -4.42
CA SER A 266 11.43 0.27 -4.77
C SER A 266 11.46 1.09 -6.06
N THR A 267 10.49 0.84 -6.94
CA THR A 267 10.33 1.57 -8.21
C THR A 267 9.37 2.76 -8.06
N ASN A 268 8.64 2.86 -6.94
CA ASN A 268 7.68 3.92 -6.68
C ASN A 268 7.93 4.52 -5.29
N GLY A 269 8.93 5.40 -5.20
CA GLY A 269 9.37 6.02 -3.95
C GLY A 269 10.61 5.36 -3.33
N PRO A 270 11.08 5.87 -2.17
CA PRO A 270 12.30 5.39 -1.51
C PRO A 270 12.12 4.04 -0.83
N GLY A 271 13.25 3.40 -0.51
CA GLY A 271 13.30 2.10 0.18
C GLY A 271 13.56 0.92 -0.75
N TYR A 272 13.54 -0.27 -0.17
CA TYR A 272 13.80 -1.52 -0.88
C TYR A 272 12.82 -2.62 -0.43
N ARG A 273 12.77 -3.69 -1.21
CA ARG A 273 12.02 -4.91 -0.90
C ARG A 273 12.93 -6.12 -0.99
N CYS A 274 12.43 -7.23 -0.47
CA CYS A 274 13.09 -8.51 -0.49
C CYS A 274 12.27 -9.48 -1.34
N ASN A 275 12.93 -10.32 -2.13
CA ASN A 275 12.29 -11.44 -2.80
C ASN A 275 13.04 -12.73 -2.47
N CYS A 276 12.35 -13.86 -2.50
CA CYS A 276 13.06 -15.14 -2.56
C CYS A 276 13.76 -15.25 -3.92
N SER A 277 14.99 -15.74 -3.91
CA SER A 277 15.75 -15.99 -5.13
C SER A 277 15.03 -17.00 -6.04
N SER A 278 15.34 -16.98 -7.32
CA SER A 278 14.73 -17.89 -8.30
C SER A 278 14.80 -19.36 -7.85
N GLY A 279 13.65 -20.05 -7.90
CA GLY A 279 13.50 -21.44 -7.42
C GLY A 279 13.11 -21.59 -5.94
N PHE A 280 13.01 -20.48 -5.19
CA PHE A 280 12.58 -20.45 -3.79
C PHE A 280 11.28 -19.64 -3.62
N GLN A 281 10.47 -20.02 -2.63
CA GLN A 281 9.20 -19.35 -2.32
C GLN A 281 9.02 -19.18 -0.81
N GLY A 282 8.20 -18.19 -0.43
CA GLY A 282 7.82 -17.93 0.95
C GLY A 282 8.07 -16.48 1.36
N ASN A 283 8.53 -16.26 2.58
CA ASN A 283 8.69 -14.93 3.15
C ASN A 283 10.18 -14.54 3.31
N PRO A 284 10.74 -13.70 2.42
CA PRO A 284 12.17 -13.37 2.44
C PRO A 284 12.60 -12.52 3.65
N TYR A 285 11.65 -12.00 4.42
CA TYR A 285 11.90 -11.22 5.62
C TYR A 285 12.10 -12.09 6.88
N LEU A 286 11.92 -13.42 6.76
CA LEU A 286 12.10 -14.40 7.84
C LEU A 286 13.35 -15.28 7.60
N LEU A 287 14.12 -15.62 8.64
CA LEU A 287 15.39 -16.37 8.52
C LEU A 287 15.28 -17.67 7.70
N ASP A 288 14.23 -18.45 7.92
CA ASP A 288 13.94 -19.72 7.20
C ASP A 288 12.74 -19.58 6.26
N GLY A 289 12.46 -18.34 5.83
CA GLY A 289 11.23 -18.02 5.12
C GLY A 289 11.24 -18.33 3.63
N CYS A 290 12.41 -18.45 2.99
CA CYS A 290 12.52 -18.87 1.59
C CYS A 290 12.87 -20.36 1.51
N GLN A 291 11.92 -21.15 1.01
CA GLN A 291 12.02 -22.60 0.90
C GLN A 291 11.99 -23.01 -0.58
N GLY A 292 12.90 -23.89 -0.98
CA GLY A 292 13.02 -24.41 -2.35
C GLY A 292 12.77 -25.92 -2.41
N THR A 293 12.60 -26.44 -3.61
CA THR A 293 12.58 -27.90 -3.82
C THR A 293 14.01 -28.46 -3.79
N ASN A 294 14.17 -29.74 -3.42
CA ASN A 294 15.50 -30.38 -3.30
C ASN A 294 16.37 -30.21 -4.57
N LEU A 295 15.80 -30.21 -5.78
CA LEU A 295 16.55 -30.00 -7.02
C LEU A 295 17.26 -28.64 -7.07
N HIS A 296 16.58 -27.56 -6.69
CA HIS A 296 17.15 -26.21 -6.75
C HIS A 296 18.23 -25.97 -5.69
N LEU A 297 18.14 -26.65 -4.54
CA LEU A 297 19.20 -26.63 -3.52
C LEU A 297 20.49 -27.29 -4.04
N PHE A 298 20.36 -28.44 -4.71
CA PHE A 298 21.52 -29.12 -5.32
C PHE A 298 22.17 -28.28 -6.43
N ASP A 299 21.38 -27.72 -7.36
CA ASP A 299 21.91 -26.88 -8.45
C ASP A 299 22.59 -25.61 -7.93
N TYR A 300 22.02 -24.96 -6.91
CA TYR A 300 22.61 -23.78 -6.29
C TYR A 300 23.92 -24.09 -5.56
N MET A 301 23.99 -25.21 -4.84
CA MET A 301 25.24 -25.64 -4.20
C MET A 301 26.33 -25.92 -5.24
N ILE A 302 25.99 -26.59 -6.35
CA ILE A 302 26.92 -26.84 -7.46
C ILE A 302 27.42 -25.51 -8.06
N PHE A 303 26.52 -24.56 -8.30
CA PHE A 303 26.88 -23.24 -8.85
C PHE A 303 27.83 -22.46 -7.92
N LYS A 304 27.57 -22.45 -6.60
CA LYS A 304 28.48 -21.84 -5.63
C LYS A 304 29.83 -22.53 -5.54
N LEU A 305 29.86 -23.87 -5.61
CA LEU A 305 31.09 -24.66 -5.68
C LEU A 305 31.90 -24.30 -6.93
N LEU A 306 31.26 -24.21 -8.09
CA LEU A 306 31.91 -23.82 -9.34
C LEU A 306 32.48 -22.40 -9.28
N LEU A 307 31.71 -21.42 -8.74
CA LEU A 307 32.20 -20.05 -8.53
C LEU A 307 33.37 -19.99 -7.53
N ALA A 308 33.36 -20.83 -6.50
CA ALA A 308 34.48 -20.95 -5.58
C ALA A 308 35.70 -21.53 -6.30
N VAL A 309 35.56 -22.56 -7.13
CA VAL A 309 36.71 -23.11 -7.89
C VAL A 309 37.28 -22.08 -8.88
N VAL A 310 36.42 -21.29 -9.55
CA VAL A 310 36.85 -20.25 -10.50
C VAL A 310 37.57 -19.07 -9.83
N LYS A 311 37.28 -18.79 -8.55
CA LYS A 311 38.01 -17.75 -7.79
C LYS A 311 39.39 -18.19 -7.30
N TRP A 312 39.72 -19.47 -7.41
CA TRP A 312 40.98 -20.06 -6.95
C TRP A 312 41.85 -20.61 -8.09
N ALA A 313 41.46 -20.39 -9.35
CA ALA A 313 42.23 -20.62 -10.56
C ALA A 313 42.66 -19.28 -11.17
#